data_AF-A0A196N7L6-F1
#
_entry.id   AF-A0A196N7L6-F1
#
_cell.length_a   1.000
_cell.length_b   1.000
_cell.length_c   1.000
_cell.angle_alpha   90.00
_cell.angle_beta   90.00
_cell.angle_gamma   90.00
#
_symmetry.space_group_name_H-M   'P 1'
#
loop_
_entity.id
_entity.type
_entity.pdbx_description
1 polymer ?
#
loop_
_entity_poly.entity_id
_entity_poly.type
_entity_poly.pdbx_seq_one_letter_code
_entity_poly.pdbx_strand_id
1 'polypeptide(L)'
;MTDLAPDIVELVACPKLPEPCGRLREMPFRHDAWTPDEIATVERMFCDDAAIDDIVAALGRGRAGVRDKIAKLGLRRNSSRPWSTDEDAWLTREYGLRPTADLAGDLGRACTSVYARAGVLGLTEGNPPKWSDWEDAQLRAGYAQAIPIAQIATLIGRPLSGTATRANALGLRHPNKPADWTEAEATRALTLAGEGLRYIAIIDILATEGFPRRTKAGFGPHLRKLGYGRGWGRNWTPDEDTLLIRAYADGASLTPLTTRLGRTKCSIRWRADYLGLRGTHANRDGFRGGPVWSDNDLERLRDLYGTMPMDALATKMGRTKASLFTRANILGLVHGYHRKWTEEEIRALRIAHDFGVALPDVAAAIGRKYPAVHKYAEKHELRFSRRPRRAAPWTLAEIIALDPSGTGVTDHVAIPGTIDEEKP
;
A
#
# COMPACT_ATOMS: atom_id res chain seq x y z
N MET A 1 -30.25 -20.74 46.20
CA MET A 1 -28.91 -21.08 46.70
C MET A 1 -28.23 -21.91 45.62
N THR A 2 -27.47 -21.26 44.74
CA THR A 2 -26.66 -21.93 43.72
C THR A 2 -25.30 -22.23 44.33
N ASP A 3 -25.03 -23.52 44.45
CA ASP A 3 -23.83 -24.11 45.01
C ASP A 3 -22.62 -23.74 44.13
N LEU A 4 -21.76 -22.86 44.63
CA LEU A 4 -20.50 -22.45 44.01
C LEU A 4 -19.37 -23.10 44.80
N ALA A 5 -19.28 -24.43 44.75
CA ALA A 5 -18.07 -25.12 45.15
C ALA A 5 -17.05 -25.01 43.99
N PRO A 6 -15.85 -24.46 44.22
CA PRO A 6 -14.82 -24.39 43.18
C PRO A 6 -14.31 -25.80 42.84
N ASP A 7 -14.29 -26.14 41.55
CA ASP A 7 -13.63 -27.35 41.06
C ASP A 7 -12.12 -27.24 41.32
N ILE A 8 -11.65 -27.92 42.37
CA ILE A 8 -10.23 -28.07 42.68
C ILE A 8 -9.68 -29.16 41.75
N VAL A 9 -8.97 -28.75 40.71
CA VAL A 9 -8.22 -29.65 39.83
C VAL A 9 -6.84 -29.89 40.45
N GLU A 10 -6.63 -31.05 41.07
CA GLU A 10 -5.29 -31.49 41.47
C GLU A 10 -4.43 -31.70 40.22
N LEU A 11 -3.37 -30.89 40.09
CA LEU A 11 -2.38 -31.02 39.02
C LEU A 11 -1.50 -32.24 39.31
N VAL A 12 -1.78 -33.34 38.62
CA VAL A 12 -0.94 -34.54 38.66
C VAL A 12 0.42 -34.24 38.00
N ALA A 13 1.51 -34.73 38.60
CA ALA A 13 2.85 -34.57 38.07
C ALA A 13 2.93 -35.09 36.61
N CYS A 14 3.47 -34.26 35.71
CA CYS A 14 3.64 -34.61 34.31
C CYS A 14 4.41 -35.94 34.20
N PRO A 15 3.85 -36.98 33.55
CA PRO A 15 4.52 -38.27 33.46
C PRO A 15 5.89 -38.09 32.81
N LYS A 16 6.90 -38.74 33.39
CA LYS A 16 8.28 -38.72 32.86
C LYS A 16 8.23 -39.16 31.40
N LEU A 17 8.66 -38.28 30.49
CA LEU A 17 8.74 -38.58 29.07
C LEU A 17 9.58 -39.86 28.91
N PRO A 18 9.12 -40.86 28.13
CA PRO A 18 9.91 -42.05 27.87
C PRO A 18 11.22 -41.65 27.19
N GLU A 19 12.31 -42.36 27.52
CA GLU A 19 13.58 -42.12 26.85
C GLU A 19 13.43 -42.34 25.34
N PRO A 20 13.97 -41.44 24.50
CA PRO A 20 13.79 -41.51 23.07
C PRO A 20 14.44 -42.79 22.52
N CYS A 21 13.61 -43.76 22.13
CA CYS A 21 14.05 -44.99 21.46
C CYS A 21 13.44 -45.08 20.05
N GLY A 22 14.27 -45.47 19.07
CA GLY A 22 13.94 -45.52 17.65
C GLY A 22 14.71 -44.51 16.80
N ARG A 23 14.75 -44.70 15.47
CA ARG A 23 15.29 -43.67 14.56
C ARG A 23 14.41 -42.42 14.66
N LEU A 24 15.05 -41.28 14.94
CA LEU A 24 14.39 -39.96 14.96
C LEU A 24 13.49 -39.86 13.73
N ARG A 25 12.17 -39.70 13.95
CA ARG A 25 11.26 -39.40 12.84
C ARG A 25 11.72 -38.07 12.26
N GLU A 26 12.01 -38.03 10.96
CA GLU A 26 12.30 -36.77 10.28
C GLU A 26 11.17 -35.80 10.58
N MET A 27 11.51 -34.72 11.30
CA MET A 27 10.58 -33.65 11.57
C MET A 27 10.21 -33.07 10.20
N PRO A 28 8.91 -33.00 9.82
CA PRO A 28 8.54 -32.52 8.50
C PRO A 28 9.19 -31.16 8.29
N PHE A 29 10.10 -31.08 7.32
CA PHE A 29 10.89 -29.90 7.04
C PHE A 29 9.93 -28.76 6.73
N ARG A 30 9.70 -27.90 7.73
CA ARG A 30 9.14 -26.59 7.47
C ARG A 30 10.31 -25.66 7.26
N HIS A 31 10.33 -24.98 6.13
CA HIS A 31 11.39 -24.05 5.74
C HIS A 31 11.60 -22.93 6.80
N ASP A 32 10.66 -22.72 7.72
CA ASP A 32 10.68 -21.76 8.83
C ASP A 32 11.02 -22.36 10.21
N ALA A 33 11.26 -23.67 10.32
CA ALA A 33 11.61 -24.31 11.58
C ALA A 33 13.07 -23.99 11.96
N TRP A 34 13.30 -23.62 13.23
CA TRP A 34 14.62 -23.34 13.80
C TRP A 34 15.19 -24.59 14.46
N THR A 35 16.42 -24.98 14.12
CA THR A 35 17.11 -26.10 14.78
C THR A 35 17.69 -25.68 16.14
N PRO A 36 17.93 -26.62 17.07
CA PRO A 36 18.62 -26.33 18.32
C PRO A 36 19.99 -25.65 18.12
N ASP A 37 20.75 -26.07 17.10
CA ASP A 37 22.07 -25.51 16.79
C ASP A 37 21.98 -24.07 16.27
N GLU A 38 20.98 -23.76 15.45
CA GLU A 38 20.71 -22.38 15.01
C GLU A 38 20.34 -21.49 16.20
N ILE A 39 19.54 -22.01 17.15
CA ILE A 39 19.17 -21.28 18.38
C ILE A 39 20.42 -21.00 19.24
N ALA A 40 21.23 -22.02 19.49
CA ALA A 40 22.46 -21.89 20.27
C ALA A 40 23.46 -20.92 19.60
N THR A 41 23.52 -20.92 18.26
CA THR A 41 24.36 -20.00 17.50
C THR A 41 23.85 -18.56 17.61
N VAL A 42 22.53 -18.33 17.52
CA VAL A 42 21.94 -17.01 17.78
C VAL A 42 22.26 -16.52 19.18
N GLU A 43 22.06 -17.35 20.21
CA GLU A 43 22.30 -16.97 21.61
C GLU A 43 23.78 -16.62 21.85
N ARG A 44 24.70 -17.49 21.42
CA ARG A 44 26.14 -17.28 21.56
C ARG A 44 26.60 -16.01 20.84
N MET A 45 26.33 -15.89 19.54
CA MET A 45 26.78 -14.74 18.76
C MET A 45 26.12 -13.43 19.20
N PHE A 46 24.87 -13.49 19.69
CA PHE A 46 24.21 -12.31 20.25
C PHE A 46 24.83 -11.87 21.59
N CYS A 47 25.26 -12.82 22.44
CA CYS A 47 26.00 -12.54 23.66
C CYS A 47 27.43 -12.03 23.40
N ASP A 48 28.08 -12.51 22.33
CA ASP A 48 29.42 -12.09 21.90
C ASP A 48 29.42 -10.77 21.11
N ASP A 49 28.30 -10.05 21.09
CA ASP A 49 28.10 -8.76 20.41
C ASP A 49 28.34 -8.75 18.89
N ALA A 50 28.19 -9.90 18.22
CA ALA A 50 28.28 -9.97 16.75
C ALA A 50 27.20 -9.11 16.08
N ALA A 51 27.48 -8.50 14.91
CA ALA A 51 26.46 -7.73 14.20
C ALA A 51 25.32 -8.66 13.76
N ILE A 52 24.10 -8.13 13.65
CA ILE A 52 22.94 -8.92 13.16
C ILE A 52 23.24 -9.51 11.77
N ASP A 53 24.06 -8.83 10.99
CA ASP A 53 24.45 -9.27 9.65
C ASP A 53 25.44 -10.44 9.67
N ASP A 54 26.31 -10.49 10.68
CA ASP A 54 27.21 -11.61 10.90
C ASP A 54 26.45 -12.84 11.37
N ILE A 55 25.44 -12.65 12.23
CA ILE A 55 24.52 -13.72 12.66
C ILE A 55 23.71 -14.25 11.46
N VAL A 56 23.26 -13.35 10.58
CA VAL A 56 22.59 -13.71 9.32
C VAL A 56 23.50 -14.53 8.41
N ALA A 57 24.75 -14.09 8.22
CA ALA A 57 25.72 -14.77 7.39
C ALA A 57 26.08 -16.17 7.95
N ALA A 58 26.27 -16.27 9.26
CA ALA A 58 26.59 -17.52 9.94
C ALA A 58 25.47 -18.57 9.87
N LEU A 59 24.20 -18.13 9.85
CA LEU A 59 23.04 -19.02 9.83
C LEU A 59 22.48 -19.27 8.42
N GLY A 60 22.86 -18.49 7.41
CA GLY A 60 22.25 -18.53 6.09
C GLY A 60 20.75 -18.17 6.09
N ARG A 61 20.28 -17.45 7.12
CA ARG A 61 18.86 -17.08 7.33
C ARG A 61 18.60 -15.62 6.97
N GLY A 62 17.37 -15.30 6.57
CA GLY A 62 16.98 -13.91 6.30
C GLY A 62 17.01 -13.02 7.55
N ARG A 63 17.46 -11.76 7.42
CA ARG A 63 17.56 -10.75 8.50
C ARG A 63 16.28 -10.56 9.32
N ALA A 64 15.11 -10.69 8.69
CA ALA A 64 13.83 -10.59 9.40
C ALA A 64 13.57 -11.79 10.33
N GLY A 65 13.91 -13.01 9.88
CA GLY A 65 13.77 -14.24 10.67
C GLY A 65 14.69 -14.24 11.88
N VAL A 66 15.96 -13.82 11.71
CA VAL A 66 16.92 -13.69 12.82
C VAL A 66 16.41 -12.68 13.87
N ARG A 67 15.91 -11.52 13.44
CA ARG A 67 15.34 -10.50 14.34
C ARG A 67 14.12 -11.01 15.12
N ASP A 68 13.18 -11.67 14.43
CA ASP A 68 12.00 -12.26 15.08
C ASP A 68 12.39 -13.33 16.08
N LYS A 69 13.39 -14.15 15.76
CA LYS A 69 13.89 -15.18 16.69
C LYS A 69 14.57 -14.59 17.92
N ILE A 70 15.45 -13.60 17.77
CA ILE A 70 16.04 -12.83 18.88
C ILE A 70 14.93 -12.24 19.77
N ALA A 71 13.89 -11.68 19.16
CA ALA A 71 12.75 -11.12 19.89
C ALA A 71 12.01 -12.18 20.71
N LYS A 72 11.70 -13.34 20.10
CA LYS A 72 11.02 -14.50 20.73
C LYS A 72 11.84 -15.18 21.82
N LEU A 73 13.15 -15.26 21.65
CA LEU A 73 14.08 -15.76 22.68
C LEU A 73 14.27 -14.76 23.84
N GLY A 74 13.67 -13.56 23.75
CA GLY A 74 13.81 -12.54 24.80
C GLY A 74 15.21 -11.92 24.88
N LEU A 75 16.08 -12.17 23.89
CA LEU A 75 17.43 -11.65 23.87
C LEU A 75 17.40 -10.12 23.70
N ARG A 76 17.99 -9.39 24.64
CA ARG A 76 18.09 -7.92 24.66
C ARG A 76 19.51 -7.55 25.05
N ARG A 77 20.21 -6.76 24.23
CA ARG A 77 21.62 -6.40 24.45
C ARG A 77 21.83 -5.47 25.66
N ASN A 78 20.84 -4.63 26.00
CA ASN A 78 21.14 -3.36 26.67
C ASN A 78 20.40 -3.10 28.01
N SER A 79 19.98 -4.12 28.75
CA SER A 79 19.30 -3.90 30.05
C SER A 79 19.80 -4.75 31.23
N SER A 80 20.72 -5.68 31.01
CA SER A 80 21.28 -6.51 32.09
C SER A 80 22.69 -6.10 32.53
N ARG A 81 23.41 -5.29 31.74
CA ARG A 81 24.73 -4.77 32.12
C ARG A 81 24.61 -3.71 33.23
N PRO A 82 25.28 -3.87 34.38
CA PRO A 82 25.34 -2.85 35.44
C PRO A 82 25.86 -1.51 34.92
N TRP A 83 25.44 -0.40 35.53
CA TRP A 83 25.97 0.94 35.22
C TRP A 83 27.35 1.10 35.86
N SER A 84 28.34 1.53 35.07
CA SER A 84 29.66 1.88 35.60
C SER A 84 29.68 3.31 36.15
N THR A 85 30.66 3.59 37.00
CA THR A 85 30.92 4.94 37.53
C THR A 85 31.22 5.95 36.42
N ASP A 86 31.90 5.52 35.35
CA ASP A 86 32.22 6.38 34.21
C ASP A 86 30.99 6.71 33.37
N GLU A 87 30.08 5.73 33.19
CA GLU A 87 28.80 5.96 32.51
C GLU A 87 27.92 6.93 33.33
N ASP A 88 27.92 6.83 34.65
CA ASP A 88 27.20 7.77 35.53
C ASP A 88 27.79 9.17 35.48
N ALA A 89 29.12 9.29 35.55
CA ALA A 89 29.81 10.58 35.48
C ALA A 89 29.59 11.26 34.12
N TRP A 90 29.62 10.47 33.05
CA TRP A 90 29.31 10.94 31.71
C TRP A 90 27.84 11.37 31.57
N LEU A 91 26.90 10.53 32.05
CA LEU A 91 25.49 10.86 32.02
C LEU A 91 25.17 12.12 32.83
N THR A 92 25.78 12.29 34.00
CA THR A 92 25.65 13.49 34.84
C THR A 92 26.08 14.76 34.11
N ARG A 93 27.08 14.69 33.23
CA ARG A 93 27.58 15.84 32.47
C ARG A 93 26.71 16.18 31.27
N GLU A 94 26.20 15.17 30.56
CA GLU A 94 25.58 15.35 29.24
C GLU A 94 24.04 15.36 29.27
N TYR A 95 23.42 14.82 30.33
CA TYR A 95 21.97 14.68 30.44
C TYR A 95 21.27 16.05 30.56
N GLY A 96 20.31 16.31 29.68
CA GLY A 96 19.61 17.60 29.57
C GLY A 96 20.23 18.58 28.56
N LEU A 97 21.49 18.37 28.13
CA LEU A 97 22.14 19.17 27.09
C LEU A 97 21.93 18.62 25.68
N ARG A 98 21.77 17.30 25.56
CA ARG A 98 21.59 16.59 24.29
C ARG A 98 20.32 15.72 24.30
N PRO A 99 19.73 15.41 23.14
CA PRO A 99 18.62 14.46 23.06
C PRO A 99 18.98 13.12 23.69
N THR A 100 18.11 12.58 24.55
CA THR A 100 18.35 11.31 25.25
C THR A 100 18.58 10.13 24.30
N ALA A 101 18.08 10.19 23.06
CA ALA A 101 18.35 9.20 22.04
C ALA A 101 19.83 9.15 21.63
N ASP A 102 20.49 10.30 21.56
CA ASP A 102 21.92 10.39 21.23
C ASP A 102 22.77 9.89 22.40
N LEU A 103 22.38 10.26 23.63
CA LEU A 103 23.02 9.76 24.85
C LEU A 103 22.89 8.22 24.96
N ALA A 104 21.72 7.69 24.61
CA ALA A 104 21.47 6.27 24.58
C ALA A 104 22.31 5.56 23.50
N GLY A 105 22.51 6.20 22.35
CA GLY A 105 23.42 5.74 21.30
C GLY A 105 24.86 5.66 21.77
N ASP A 106 25.38 6.74 22.37
CA ASP A 106 26.76 6.86 22.85
C ASP A 106 27.09 5.82 23.94
N LEU A 107 26.12 5.54 24.82
CA LEU A 107 26.27 4.56 25.90
C LEU A 107 25.96 3.11 25.47
N GLY A 108 25.46 2.90 24.24
CA GLY A 108 24.96 1.60 23.81
C GLY A 108 23.81 1.10 24.68
N ARG A 109 22.96 2.00 25.20
CA ARG A 109 21.84 1.68 26.10
C ARG A 109 20.49 2.03 25.50
N ALA A 110 19.40 1.48 26.05
CA ALA A 110 18.06 1.89 25.63
C ALA A 110 17.68 3.24 26.29
N CYS A 111 16.95 4.11 25.59
CA CYS A 111 16.52 5.41 26.14
C CYS A 111 15.79 5.27 27.49
N THR A 112 14.98 4.22 27.65
CA THR A 112 14.28 3.92 28.91
C THR A 112 15.24 3.61 30.06
N SER A 113 16.36 2.96 29.80
CA SER A 113 17.41 2.70 30.79
C SER A 113 18.11 3.99 31.20
N VAL A 114 18.39 4.87 30.23
CA VAL A 114 18.98 6.19 30.48
C VAL A 114 18.04 7.07 31.31
N TYR A 115 16.73 7.10 30.98
CA TYR A 115 15.73 7.81 31.79
C TYR A 115 15.66 7.29 33.23
N ALA A 116 15.66 5.98 33.42
CA ALA A 116 15.65 5.37 34.75
C ALA A 116 16.92 5.70 35.53
N ARG A 117 18.10 5.63 34.90
CA ARG A 117 19.36 5.97 35.57
C ARG A 117 19.47 7.45 35.89
N ALA A 118 19.08 8.32 34.97
CA ALA A 118 19.03 9.76 35.21
C ALA A 118 18.11 10.12 36.39
N GLY A 119 16.98 9.43 36.54
CA GLY A 119 16.12 9.55 37.73
C GLY A 119 16.81 9.11 39.02
N VAL A 120 17.56 8.00 39.00
CA VAL A 120 18.35 7.52 40.15
C VAL A 120 19.48 8.49 40.51
N LEU A 121 20.12 9.11 39.52
CA LEU A 121 21.17 10.10 39.69
C LEU A 121 20.64 11.51 40.01
N GLY A 122 19.31 11.70 40.06
CA GLY A 122 18.69 13.00 40.35
C GLY A 122 18.86 14.05 39.24
N LEU A 123 19.13 13.61 38.00
CA LEU A 123 19.39 14.48 36.85
C LEU A 123 18.12 14.94 36.12
N THR A 124 16.97 14.35 36.44
CA THR A 124 15.67 14.81 35.93
C THR A 124 15.14 15.92 36.83
N GLU A 125 14.64 17.02 36.23
CA GLU A 125 13.81 17.98 36.97
C GLU A 125 12.75 17.20 37.76
N GLY A 126 12.54 17.59 39.02
CA GLY A 126 11.74 16.83 39.98
C GLY A 126 10.38 16.41 39.42
N ASN A 127 9.81 15.34 39.99
CA ASN A 127 8.51 14.80 39.57
C ASN A 127 7.53 15.93 39.22
N PRO A 128 6.82 15.85 38.08
CA PRO A 128 5.89 16.89 37.68
C PRO A 128 4.93 17.19 38.84
N PRO A 129 4.48 18.45 38.99
CA PRO A 129 3.61 18.85 40.09
C PRO A 129 2.45 17.86 40.25
N LYS A 130 2.14 17.49 41.50
CA LYS A 130 1.03 16.58 41.80
C LYS A 130 -0.25 17.04 41.08
N TRP A 131 -1.05 16.08 40.66
CA TRP A 131 -2.35 16.35 40.06
C TRP A 131 -3.25 17.05 41.08
N SER A 132 -3.84 18.16 40.67
CA SER A 132 -4.79 18.93 41.47
C SER A 132 -6.22 18.40 41.32
N ASP A 133 -7.06 18.65 42.31
CA ASP A 133 -8.48 18.28 42.27
C ASP A 133 -9.22 18.95 41.10
N TRP A 134 -8.80 20.16 40.72
CA TRP A 134 -9.33 20.88 39.56
C TRP A 134 -9.00 20.15 38.25
N GLU A 135 -7.76 19.68 38.05
CA GLU A 135 -7.38 18.93 36.86
C GLU A 135 -8.14 17.59 36.75
N ASP A 136 -8.31 16.89 37.88
CA ASP A 136 -9.11 15.67 37.94
C ASP A 136 -10.60 15.95 37.64
N ALA A 137 -11.13 17.10 38.08
CA ALA A 137 -12.49 17.53 37.74
C ALA A 137 -12.64 17.83 36.24
N GLN A 138 -11.66 18.48 35.61
CA GLN A 138 -11.65 18.72 34.15
C GLN A 138 -11.60 17.39 33.37
N LEU A 139 -10.80 16.43 33.84
CA LEU A 139 -10.76 15.08 33.26
C LEU A 139 -12.13 14.39 33.32
N ARG A 140 -12.78 14.40 34.49
CA ARG A 140 -14.12 13.82 34.67
C ARG A 140 -15.16 14.49 33.76
N ALA A 141 -15.20 15.83 33.75
CA ALA A 141 -16.15 16.60 32.96
C ALA A 141 -15.93 16.42 31.45
N GLY A 142 -14.68 16.48 31.00
CA GLY A 142 -14.34 16.31 29.58
C GLY A 142 -14.65 14.91 29.07
N TYR A 143 -14.37 13.86 29.86
CA TYR A 143 -14.75 12.50 29.51
C TYR A 143 -16.26 12.30 29.46
N ALA A 144 -17.01 12.88 30.40
CA ALA A 144 -18.48 12.83 30.39
C ALA A 144 -19.07 13.49 29.12
N GLN A 145 -18.43 14.54 28.62
CA GLN A 145 -18.82 15.25 27.39
C GLN A 145 -18.18 14.69 26.11
N ALA A 146 -17.48 13.56 26.18
CA ALA A 146 -16.76 12.95 25.05
C ALA A 146 -15.74 13.87 24.36
N ILE A 147 -15.16 14.82 25.10
CA ILE A 147 -14.11 15.72 24.60
C ILE A 147 -12.83 14.90 24.36
N PRO A 148 -12.19 15.01 23.18
CA PRO A 148 -10.92 14.36 22.90
C PRO A 148 -9.87 14.67 23.96
N ILE A 149 -9.20 13.63 24.48
CA ILE A 149 -8.21 13.77 25.55
C ILE A 149 -7.08 14.75 25.22
N ALA A 150 -6.72 14.90 23.95
CA ALA A 150 -5.73 15.90 23.51
C ALA A 150 -6.19 17.34 23.77
N GLN A 151 -7.49 17.64 23.62
CA GLN A 151 -8.04 18.96 23.93
C GLN A 151 -8.08 19.19 25.44
N ILE A 152 -8.42 18.17 26.23
CA ILE A 152 -8.39 18.24 27.69
C ILE A 152 -6.95 18.50 28.17
N ALA A 153 -5.96 17.78 27.60
CA ALA A 153 -4.54 17.95 27.91
C ALA A 153 -4.05 19.38 27.63
N THR A 154 -4.44 19.95 26.48
CA THR A 154 -4.14 21.34 26.14
C THR A 154 -4.80 22.32 27.12
N LEU A 155 -6.06 22.09 27.49
CA LEU A 155 -6.82 22.95 28.41
C LEU A 155 -6.18 23.03 29.81
N ILE A 156 -5.71 21.88 30.33
CA ILE A 156 -5.10 21.80 31.66
C ILE A 156 -3.58 22.05 31.65
N GLY A 157 -2.98 22.24 30.48
CA GLY A 157 -1.54 22.49 30.34
C GLY A 157 -0.65 21.28 30.68
N ARG A 158 -1.14 20.05 30.50
CA ARG A 158 -0.40 18.81 30.78
C ARG A 158 -0.07 18.05 29.48
N PRO A 159 1.02 17.27 29.45
CA PRO A 159 1.33 16.44 28.28
C PRO A 159 0.24 15.38 28.05
N LEU A 160 -0.01 15.06 26.79
CA LEU A 160 -1.03 14.08 26.37
C LEU A 160 -0.84 12.72 27.06
N SER A 161 0.40 12.23 27.12
CA SER A 161 0.72 10.95 27.75
C SER A 161 0.44 10.95 29.25
N GLY A 162 0.84 12.00 29.97
CA GLY A 162 0.56 12.15 31.40
C GLY A 162 -0.94 12.26 31.69
N THR A 163 -1.66 13.00 30.86
CA THR A 163 -3.12 13.14 30.91
C THR A 163 -3.83 11.80 30.69
N ALA A 164 -3.36 11.00 29.71
CA ALA A 164 -3.86 9.64 29.48
C ALA A 164 -3.63 8.72 30.66
N THR A 165 -2.43 8.75 31.24
CA THR A 165 -2.09 7.95 32.43
C THR A 165 -2.96 8.34 33.62
N ARG A 166 -3.16 9.64 33.87
CA ARG A 166 -4.03 10.09 34.97
C ARG A 166 -5.48 9.70 34.77
N ALA A 167 -6.02 9.88 33.56
CA ALA A 167 -7.38 9.46 33.25
C ALA A 167 -7.59 7.96 33.49
N ASN A 168 -6.61 7.11 33.12
CA ASN A 168 -6.64 5.69 33.42
C ASN A 168 -6.59 5.39 34.92
N ALA A 169 -5.75 6.10 35.68
CA ALA A 169 -5.66 5.95 37.13
C ALA A 169 -6.96 6.35 37.86
N LEU A 170 -7.70 7.32 37.31
CA LEU A 170 -9.04 7.71 37.77
C LEU A 170 -10.15 6.77 37.29
N GLY A 171 -9.82 5.71 36.55
CA GLY A 171 -10.80 4.77 36.00
C GLY A 171 -11.67 5.34 34.88
N LEU A 172 -11.32 6.49 34.32
CA LEU A 172 -12.14 7.15 33.29
C LEU A 172 -12.09 6.37 31.97
N ARG A 173 -13.24 6.23 31.32
CA ARG A 173 -13.38 5.61 30.00
C ARG A 173 -14.06 6.59 29.07
N HIS A 174 -13.41 6.87 27.94
CA HIS A 174 -13.96 7.81 26.97
C HIS A 174 -15.21 7.18 26.33
N PRO A 175 -16.31 7.91 26.10
CA PRO A 175 -17.54 7.36 25.49
C PRO A 175 -17.30 6.66 24.15
N ASN A 176 -16.41 7.19 23.31
CA ASN A 176 -15.93 6.55 22.06
C ASN A 176 -15.08 5.28 22.24
N LYS A 177 -14.74 4.91 23.48
CA LYS A 177 -14.10 3.66 23.88
C LYS A 177 -14.94 3.03 25.02
N PRO A 178 -16.17 2.58 24.71
CA PRO A 178 -17.06 2.07 25.72
C PRO A 178 -16.53 0.77 26.35
N ALA A 179 -17.13 0.37 27.47
CA ALA A 179 -16.82 -0.84 28.24
C ALA A 179 -16.84 -2.12 27.39
N ASP A 180 -16.43 -3.26 27.95
CA ASP A 180 -16.34 -4.52 27.23
C ASP A 180 -17.63 -4.91 26.51
N TRP A 181 -17.51 -5.78 25.50
CA TRP A 181 -18.64 -6.24 24.70
C TRP A 181 -19.57 -7.10 25.55
N THR A 182 -20.88 -6.80 25.48
CA THR A 182 -21.88 -7.70 26.07
C THR A 182 -22.18 -8.85 25.09
N GLU A 183 -22.61 -9.99 25.63
CA GLU A 183 -22.99 -11.14 24.80
C GLU A 183 -24.17 -10.81 23.86
N ALA A 184 -25.13 -10.01 24.32
CA ALA A 184 -26.25 -9.53 23.51
C ALA A 184 -25.79 -8.63 22.36
N GLU A 185 -24.87 -7.69 22.63
CA GLU A 185 -24.28 -6.81 21.61
C GLU A 185 -23.51 -7.64 20.58
N ALA A 186 -22.68 -8.58 21.04
CA ALA A 186 -21.87 -9.45 20.18
C ALA A 186 -22.74 -10.34 19.28
N THR A 187 -23.77 -10.97 19.85
CA THR A 187 -24.69 -11.84 19.11
C THR A 187 -25.46 -11.04 18.06
N ARG A 188 -26.00 -9.88 18.43
CA ARG A 188 -26.72 -9.01 17.49
C ARG A 188 -25.81 -8.51 16.37
N ALA A 189 -24.58 -8.12 16.71
CA ALA A 189 -23.58 -7.73 15.73
C ALA A 189 -23.25 -8.85 14.73
N LEU A 190 -23.14 -10.10 15.20
CA LEU A 190 -22.91 -11.28 14.37
C LEU A 190 -24.09 -11.57 13.43
N THR A 191 -25.34 -11.46 13.92
CA THR A 191 -26.54 -11.62 13.10
C THR A 191 -26.56 -10.65 11.93
N LEU A 192 -26.45 -9.34 12.22
CA LEU A 192 -26.43 -8.28 11.20
C LEU A 192 -25.25 -8.45 10.24
N ALA A 193 -24.11 -8.92 10.73
CA ALA A 193 -22.96 -9.20 9.90
C ALA A 193 -23.22 -10.42 8.98
N GLY A 194 -23.88 -11.47 9.48
CA GLY A 194 -24.32 -12.64 8.71
C GLY A 194 -25.28 -12.27 7.57
N GLU A 195 -26.16 -11.31 7.80
CA GLU A 195 -27.13 -10.79 6.81
C GLU A 195 -26.51 -9.97 5.67
N GLY A 196 -25.21 -9.67 5.73
CA GLY A 196 -24.55 -8.95 4.63
C GLY A 196 -24.34 -7.45 4.86
N LEU A 197 -24.74 -6.90 6.01
CA LEU A 197 -24.58 -5.48 6.32
C LEU A 197 -23.11 -5.07 6.50
N ARG A 198 -22.78 -3.84 6.08
CA ARG A 198 -21.43 -3.28 6.25
C ARG A 198 -21.24 -2.83 7.71
N TYR A 199 -20.01 -2.92 8.24
CA TYR A 199 -19.73 -2.60 9.65
C TYR A 199 -20.23 -1.23 10.12
N ILE A 200 -20.17 -0.19 9.27
CA ILE A 200 -20.69 1.14 9.65
C ILE A 200 -22.20 1.08 9.87
N ALA A 201 -22.95 0.46 8.95
CA ALA A 201 -24.40 0.30 9.09
C ALA A 201 -24.76 -0.54 10.32
N ILE A 202 -23.98 -1.59 10.63
CA ILE A 202 -24.19 -2.40 11.84
C ILE A 202 -23.96 -1.56 13.09
N ILE A 203 -22.88 -0.77 13.14
CA ILE A 203 -22.60 0.13 14.27
C ILE A 203 -23.73 1.15 14.46
N ASP A 204 -24.28 1.68 13.37
CA ASP A 204 -25.41 2.61 13.43
C ASP A 204 -26.67 1.94 13.98
N ILE A 205 -27.01 0.74 13.47
CA ILE A 205 -28.16 -0.05 13.95
C ILE A 205 -28.01 -0.38 15.43
N LEU A 206 -26.85 -0.90 15.86
CA LEU A 206 -26.61 -1.22 17.26
C LEU A 206 -26.72 0.01 18.16
N ALA A 207 -26.22 1.17 17.71
CA ALA A 207 -26.35 2.42 18.45
C ALA A 207 -27.82 2.85 18.58
N THR A 208 -28.63 2.69 17.51
CA THR A 208 -30.07 2.97 17.59
C THR A 208 -30.83 1.98 18.47
N GLU A 209 -30.35 0.73 18.58
CA GLU A 209 -30.88 -0.30 19.47
C GLU A 209 -30.44 -0.11 20.94
N GLY A 210 -29.68 0.95 21.24
CA GLY A 210 -29.25 1.30 22.60
C GLY A 210 -27.91 0.71 23.03
N PHE A 211 -27.21 -0.01 22.15
CA PHE A 211 -25.85 -0.48 22.44
C PHE A 211 -24.81 0.65 22.34
N PRO A 212 -23.68 0.54 23.06
CA PRO A 212 -22.62 1.54 22.98
C PRO A 212 -22.07 1.67 21.55
N ARG A 213 -21.98 2.91 21.04
CA ARG A 213 -21.47 3.14 19.69
C ARG A 213 -19.98 2.79 19.60
N ARG A 214 -19.66 1.70 18.90
CA ARG A 214 -18.29 1.22 18.68
C ARG A 214 -17.59 1.95 17.54
N THR A 215 -16.27 2.08 17.61
CA THR A 215 -15.48 2.56 16.47
C THR A 215 -15.33 1.47 15.41
N LYS A 216 -15.33 1.85 14.12
CA LYS A 216 -15.10 0.90 13.00
C LYS A 216 -13.79 0.12 13.16
N ALA A 217 -12.74 0.79 13.66
CA ALA A 217 -11.42 0.21 13.88
C ALA A 217 -11.43 -0.89 14.96
N GLY A 218 -12.25 -0.75 16.01
CA GLY A 218 -12.41 -1.78 17.06
C GLY A 218 -13.42 -2.87 16.71
N PHE A 219 -14.46 -2.52 15.95
CA PHE A 219 -15.57 -3.42 15.60
C PHE A 219 -15.12 -4.62 14.75
N GLY A 220 -14.41 -4.37 13.65
CA GLY A 220 -13.98 -5.42 12.72
C GLY A 220 -13.05 -6.48 13.33
N PRO A 221 -12.01 -6.11 14.11
CA PRO A 221 -11.20 -7.07 14.86
C PRO A 221 -11.99 -7.89 15.87
N HIS A 222 -12.96 -7.29 16.57
CA HIS A 222 -13.76 -8.01 17.57
C HIS A 222 -14.62 -9.11 16.91
N LEU A 223 -15.38 -8.78 15.87
CA LEU A 223 -16.17 -9.77 15.13
C LEU A 223 -15.32 -10.91 14.58
N ARG A 224 -14.08 -10.63 14.12
CA ARG A 224 -13.14 -11.68 13.67
C ARG A 224 -12.71 -12.61 14.79
N LYS A 225 -12.50 -12.12 16.00
CA LYS A 225 -12.21 -12.96 17.17
C LYS A 225 -13.40 -13.86 17.53
N LEU A 226 -14.63 -13.37 17.29
CA LEU A 226 -15.87 -14.14 17.42
C LEU A 226 -16.13 -15.08 16.22
N GLY A 227 -15.19 -15.22 15.28
CA GLY A 227 -15.29 -16.14 14.15
C GLY A 227 -15.94 -15.56 12.88
N TYR A 228 -16.35 -14.29 12.89
CA TYR A 228 -16.95 -13.65 11.71
C TYR A 228 -15.90 -13.07 10.75
N GLY A 229 -15.89 -13.53 9.49
CA GLY A 229 -14.95 -13.08 8.46
C GLY A 229 -15.61 -12.79 7.11
N ARG A 230 -15.64 -11.51 6.68
CA ARG A 230 -15.97 -11.15 5.29
C ARG A 230 -14.78 -11.46 4.38
N GLY A 231 -14.89 -12.54 3.59
CA GLY A 231 -13.98 -12.83 2.48
C GLY A 231 -12.64 -13.49 2.85
N TRP A 232 -12.41 -13.73 4.14
CA TRP A 232 -11.47 -14.75 4.65
C TRP A 232 -12.26 -15.52 5.70
N GLY A 233 -12.67 -16.76 5.39
CA GLY A 233 -13.39 -17.64 6.33
C GLY A 233 -14.88 -17.90 6.07
N ARG A 234 -15.53 -17.29 5.07
CA ARG A 234 -16.84 -17.78 4.60
C ARG A 234 -16.63 -19.07 3.82
N ASN A 235 -17.05 -20.20 4.39
CA ASN A 235 -17.02 -21.50 3.72
C ASN A 235 -17.73 -21.44 2.37
N TRP A 236 -17.15 -22.06 1.36
CA TRP A 236 -17.80 -22.24 0.07
C TRP A 236 -18.87 -23.31 0.19
N THR A 237 -20.10 -22.99 -0.21
CA THR A 237 -21.17 -23.99 -0.25
C THR A 237 -21.06 -24.81 -1.54
N PRO A 238 -21.60 -26.05 -1.56
CA PRO A 238 -21.65 -26.86 -2.77
C PRO A 238 -22.34 -26.14 -3.96
N ASP A 239 -23.35 -25.32 -3.69
CA ASP A 239 -24.03 -24.52 -4.72
C ASP A 239 -23.15 -23.42 -5.30
N GLU A 240 -22.34 -22.77 -4.46
CA GLU A 240 -21.37 -21.76 -4.92
C GLU A 240 -20.27 -22.39 -5.78
N ASP A 241 -19.81 -23.59 -5.40
CA ASP A 241 -18.86 -24.38 -6.20
C ASP A 241 -19.50 -24.80 -7.52
N THR A 242 -20.73 -25.32 -7.51
CA THR A 242 -21.48 -25.70 -8.72
C THR A 242 -21.65 -24.52 -9.67
N LEU A 243 -22.00 -23.34 -9.13
CA LEU A 243 -22.15 -22.13 -9.92
C LEU A 243 -20.81 -21.68 -10.53
N LEU A 244 -19.71 -21.78 -9.77
CA LEU A 244 -18.37 -21.45 -10.25
C LEU A 244 -17.90 -22.45 -11.33
N ILE A 245 -18.14 -23.75 -11.15
CA ILE A 245 -17.82 -24.80 -12.11
C ILE A 245 -18.57 -24.58 -13.43
N ARG A 246 -19.88 -24.33 -13.38
CA ARG A 246 -20.70 -24.02 -14.58
C ARG A 246 -20.17 -22.79 -15.30
N ALA A 247 -19.87 -21.72 -14.57
CA ALA A 247 -19.35 -20.50 -15.19
C ALA A 247 -18.00 -20.72 -15.91
N TYR A 248 -17.16 -21.64 -15.42
CA TYR A 248 -15.92 -22.03 -16.10
C TYR A 248 -16.17 -22.94 -17.31
N ALA A 249 -17.08 -23.90 -17.20
CA ALA A 249 -17.46 -24.79 -18.31
C ALA A 249 -18.10 -24.02 -19.48
N ASP A 250 -18.99 -23.07 -19.17
CA ASP A 250 -19.72 -22.28 -20.16
C ASP A 250 -18.87 -21.11 -20.72
N GLY A 251 -17.66 -20.88 -20.19
CA GLY A 251 -16.82 -19.73 -20.54
C GLY A 251 -17.46 -18.38 -20.19
N ALA A 252 -18.39 -18.36 -19.24
CA ALA A 252 -19.17 -17.17 -18.89
C ALA A 252 -18.30 -16.12 -18.17
N SER A 253 -18.74 -14.86 -18.23
CA SER A 253 -18.08 -13.76 -17.53
C SER A 253 -18.05 -14.01 -16.02
N LEU A 254 -16.86 -13.91 -15.42
CA LEU A 254 -16.68 -14.04 -13.97
C LEU A 254 -17.00 -12.74 -13.20
N THR A 255 -17.36 -11.67 -13.91
CA THR A 255 -17.64 -10.36 -13.30
C THR A 255 -18.97 -10.34 -12.55
N PRO A 256 -20.10 -10.80 -13.14
CA PRO A 256 -21.38 -10.91 -12.43
C PRO A 256 -21.32 -11.84 -11.21
N LEU A 257 -20.43 -12.84 -11.23
CA LEU A 257 -20.22 -13.76 -10.11
C LEU A 257 -19.75 -13.04 -8.83
N THR A 258 -19.02 -11.94 -8.94
CA THR A 258 -18.60 -11.16 -7.74
C THR A 258 -19.81 -10.61 -6.99
N THR A 259 -20.78 -10.05 -7.72
CA THR A 259 -22.03 -9.53 -7.18
C THR A 259 -22.94 -10.66 -6.70
N ARG A 260 -23.09 -11.73 -7.52
CA ARG A 260 -23.99 -12.85 -7.24
C ARG A 260 -23.56 -13.69 -6.04
N LEU A 261 -22.26 -13.93 -5.87
CA LEU A 261 -21.70 -14.66 -4.74
C LEU A 261 -21.43 -13.77 -3.52
N GLY A 262 -21.43 -12.44 -3.70
CA GLY A 262 -20.96 -11.49 -2.69
C GLY A 262 -19.48 -11.69 -2.31
N ARG A 263 -18.68 -12.25 -3.23
CA ARG A 263 -17.27 -12.60 -3.02
C ARG A 263 -16.35 -11.70 -3.85
N THR A 264 -15.15 -11.46 -3.32
CA THR A 264 -14.13 -10.67 -4.04
C THR A 264 -13.55 -11.46 -5.21
N LYS A 265 -13.01 -10.76 -6.22
CA LYS A 265 -12.31 -11.38 -7.36
C LYS A 265 -11.20 -12.33 -6.90
N CYS A 266 -10.44 -11.95 -5.86
CA CYS A 266 -9.39 -12.79 -5.30
C CYS A 266 -9.93 -14.07 -4.65
N SER A 267 -11.04 -14.00 -3.90
CA SER A 267 -11.65 -15.18 -3.27
C SER A 267 -12.14 -16.20 -4.31
N ILE A 268 -12.80 -15.72 -5.37
CA ILE A 268 -13.25 -16.57 -6.49
C ILE A 268 -12.06 -17.21 -7.21
N ARG A 269 -10.99 -16.44 -7.45
CA ARG A 269 -9.77 -16.95 -8.09
C ARG A 269 -9.08 -18.04 -7.26
N TRP A 270 -8.99 -17.87 -5.94
CA TRP A 270 -8.42 -18.91 -5.07
C TRP A 270 -9.29 -20.15 -4.99
N ARG A 271 -10.62 -20.00 -5.00
CA ARG A 271 -11.49 -21.17 -5.04
C ARG A 271 -11.41 -21.91 -6.36
N ALA A 272 -11.35 -21.19 -7.49
CA ALA A 272 -11.16 -21.81 -8.79
C ALA A 272 -9.84 -22.60 -8.86
N ASP A 273 -8.77 -22.11 -8.22
CA ASP A 273 -7.50 -22.83 -8.08
C ASP A 273 -7.66 -24.10 -7.24
N TYR A 274 -8.32 -24.00 -6.08
CA TYR A 274 -8.64 -25.15 -5.22
C TYR A 274 -9.48 -26.23 -5.93
N LEU A 275 -10.41 -25.82 -6.79
CA LEU A 275 -11.26 -26.73 -7.57
C LEU A 275 -10.58 -27.23 -8.86
N GLY A 276 -9.32 -26.85 -9.13
CA GLY A 276 -8.60 -27.25 -10.35
C GLY A 276 -9.16 -26.64 -11.64
N LEU A 277 -9.94 -25.56 -11.55
CA LEU A 277 -10.56 -24.88 -12.69
C LEU A 277 -9.60 -23.88 -13.38
N ARG A 278 -8.41 -23.68 -12.82
CA ARG A 278 -7.49 -22.67 -13.32
C ARG A 278 -6.93 -23.07 -14.69
N GLY A 279 -7.16 -22.22 -15.69
CA GLY A 279 -6.76 -22.50 -17.08
C GLY A 279 -7.76 -23.32 -17.89
N THR A 280 -8.85 -23.81 -17.26
CA THR A 280 -9.94 -24.51 -17.98
C THR A 280 -11.00 -23.57 -18.52
N HIS A 281 -11.02 -22.33 -18.05
CA HIS A 281 -11.90 -21.29 -18.59
C HIS A 281 -11.57 -21.08 -20.06
N ALA A 282 -12.52 -21.34 -20.94
CA ALA A 282 -12.41 -21.05 -22.37
C ALA A 282 -12.14 -19.55 -22.48
N ASN A 283 -10.88 -19.20 -22.74
CA ASN A 283 -10.26 -17.92 -22.41
C ASN A 283 -10.73 -16.79 -23.34
N ARG A 284 -12.04 -16.55 -23.37
CA ARG A 284 -12.69 -15.46 -24.10
C ARG A 284 -12.98 -14.31 -23.14
N ASP A 285 -13.47 -14.62 -21.93
CA ASP A 285 -14.27 -13.70 -21.10
C ASP A 285 -14.06 -13.89 -19.58
N GLY A 286 -12.82 -13.78 -19.06
CA GLY A 286 -12.56 -13.83 -17.60
C GLY A 286 -13.16 -12.67 -16.77
N PHE A 287 -12.42 -12.16 -15.78
CA PHE A 287 -12.84 -10.94 -15.07
C PHE A 287 -12.70 -9.70 -15.98
N ARG A 288 -13.81 -9.15 -16.49
CA ARG A 288 -13.82 -7.95 -17.33
C ARG A 288 -14.14 -6.68 -16.54
N GLY A 289 -13.60 -5.56 -17.02
CA GLY A 289 -13.97 -4.20 -16.57
C GLY A 289 -14.90 -3.45 -17.53
N GLY A 290 -15.28 -4.04 -18.68
CA GLY A 290 -16.11 -3.41 -19.71
C GLY A 290 -16.65 -4.40 -20.76
N PRO A 291 -17.45 -3.91 -21.74
CA PRO A 291 -18.13 -4.74 -22.76
C PRO A 291 -17.19 -5.55 -23.66
N VAL A 292 -17.69 -6.62 -24.28
CA VAL A 292 -16.95 -7.42 -25.28
C VAL A 292 -16.62 -6.55 -26.50
N TRP A 293 -15.41 -6.65 -27.05
CA TRP A 293 -15.05 -5.97 -28.30
C TRP A 293 -15.67 -6.71 -29.49
N SER A 294 -16.57 -6.03 -30.22
CA SER A 294 -17.12 -6.52 -31.49
C SER A 294 -16.25 -6.05 -32.68
N ASP A 295 -16.38 -6.69 -33.85
CA ASP A 295 -15.63 -6.27 -35.05
C ASP A 295 -15.93 -4.81 -35.44
N ASN A 296 -17.20 -4.41 -35.35
CA ASN A 296 -17.62 -3.02 -35.53
C ASN A 296 -17.02 -2.06 -34.46
N ASP A 297 -16.77 -2.53 -33.22
CA ASP A 297 -16.03 -1.71 -32.25
C ASP A 297 -14.56 -1.56 -32.66
N LEU A 298 -13.96 -2.59 -33.25
CA LEU A 298 -12.57 -2.54 -33.72
C LEU A 298 -12.43 -1.61 -34.92
N GLU A 299 -13.35 -1.65 -35.88
CA GLU A 299 -13.41 -0.73 -37.01
C GLU A 299 -13.56 0.72 -36.52
N ARG A 300 -14.53 0.97 -35.63
CA ARG A 300 -14.69 2.31 -35.03
C ARG A 300 -13.45 2.76 -34.27
N LEU A 301 -12.74 1.87 -33.59
CA LEU A 301 -11.49 2.21 -32.94
C LEU A 301 -10.41 2.57 -33.97
N ARG A 302 -10.27 1.80 -35.05
CA ARG A 302 -9.32 2.11 -36.13
C ARG A 302 -9.59 3.48 -36.77
N ASP A 303 -10.85 3.81 -36.99
CA ASP A 303 -11.24 5.06 -37.64
C ASP A 303 -11.12 6.29 -36.73
N LEU A 304 -11.40 6.11 -35.44
CA LEU A 304 -11.50 7.23 -34.50
C LEU A 304 -10.25 7.43 -33.63
N TYR A 305 -9.37 6.43 -33.54
CA TYR A 305 -8.20 6.51 -32.67
C TYR A 305 -7.16 7.50 -33.23
N GLY A 306 -6.94 8.58 -32.50
CA GLY A 306 -6.01 9.66 -32.90
C GLY A 306 -6.64 10.78 -33.74
N THR A 307 -7.89 10.63 -34.19
CA THR A 307 -8.62 11.71 -34.92
C THR A 307 -9.38 12.64 -33.97
N MET A 308 -9.62 12.21 -32.74
CA MET A 308 -10.28 13.01 -31.71
C MET A 308 -9.64 12.83 -30.32
N PRO A 309 -9.90 13.76 -29.38
CA PRO A 309 -9.41 13.62 -28.01
C PRO A 309 -9.87 12.32 -27.36
N MET A 310 -8.98 11.70 -26.59
CA MET A 310 -9.22 10.38 -25.98
C MET A 310 -10.44 10.35 -25.05
N ASP A 311 -10.75 11.45 -24.37
CA ASP A 311 -11.97 11.63 -23.57
C ASP A 311 -13.25 11.53 -24.41
N ALA A 312 -13.28 12.25 -25.52
CA ALA A 312 -14.43 12.26 -26.42
C ALA A 312 -14.61 10.88 -27.10
N LEU A 313 -13.52 10.21 -27.46
CA LEU A 313 -13.53 8.85 -27.98
C LEU A 313 -14.02 7.84 -26.91
N ALA A 314 -13.61 7.99 -25.65
CA ALA A 314 -14.07 7.16 -24.54
C ALA A 314 -15.59 7.27 -24.31
N THR A 315 -16.11 8.50 -24.29
CA THR A 315 -17.56 8.74 -24.19
C THR A 315 -18.30 8.19 -25.41
N LYS A 316 -17.79 8.43 -26.63
CA LYS A 316 -18.42 8.00 -27.89
C LYS A 316 -18.48 6.48 -28.03
N MET A 317 -17.48 5.76 -27.52
CA MET A 317 -17.45 4.29 -27.54
C MET A 317 -18.04 3.64 -26.29
N GLY A 318 -18.45 4.43 -25.28
CA GLY A 318 -18.96 3.91 -24.01
C GLY A 318 -17.95 3.03 -23.25
N ARG A 319 -16.64 3.33 -23.39
CA ARG A 319 -15.54 2.50 -22.85
C ARG A 319 -14.56 3.35 -22.06
N THR A 320 -13.83 2.72 -21.14
CA THR A 320 -12.79 3.42 -20.37
C THR A 320 -11.56 3.72 -21.23
N LYS A 321 -10.84 4.82 -20.94
CA LYS A 321 -9.58 5.17 -21.60
C LYS A 321 -8.57 4.02 -21.59
N ALA A 322 -8.44 3.35 -20.44
CA ALA A 322 -7.54 2.20 -20.29
C ALA A 322 -7.91 1.06 -21.25
N SER A 323 -9.20 0.75 -21.40
CA SER A 323 -9.65 -0.26 -22.36
C SER A 323 -9.31 0.12 -23.81
N LEU A 324 -9.40 1.40 -24.16
CA LEU A 324 -9.10 1.91 -25.50
C LEU A 324 -7.61 1.89 -25.79
N PHE A 325 -6.76 2.34 -24.86
CA PHE A 325 -5.30 2.27 -25.00
C PHE A 325 -4.80 0.83 -25.15
N THR A 326 -5.26 -0.07 -24.28
CA THR A 326 -4.87 -1.48 -24.35
C THR A 326 -5.29 -2.09 -25.68
N ARG A 327 -6.52 -1.83 -26.14
CA ARG A 327 -6.99 -2.39 -27.41
C ARG A 327 -6.28 -1.78 -28.61
N ALA A 328 -6.05 -0.47 -28.60
CA ALA A 328 -5.29 0.22 -29.63
C ALA A 328 -3.86 -0.33 -29.73
N ASN A 329 -3.17 -0.51 -28.61
CA ASN A 329 -1.84 -1.11 -28.59
C ASN A 329 -1.82 -2.54 -29.17
N ILE A 330 -2.81 -3.37 -28.81
CA ILE A 330 -2.93 -4.74 -29.36
C ILE A 330 -3.16 -4.72 -30.87
N LEU A 331 -3.95 -3.75 -31.37
CA LEU A 331 -4.22 -3.56 -32.78
C LEU A 331 -3.07 -2.84 -33.52
N GLY A 332 -1.96 -2.51 -32.84
CA GLY A 332 -0.87 -1.72 -33.41
C GLY A 332 -1.25 -0.28 -33.76
N LEU A 333 -2.38 0.22 -33.24
CA LEU A 333 -2.82 1.59 -33.46
C LEU A 333 -1.95 2.54 -32.64
N VAL A 334 -1.09 3.26 -33.34
CA VAL A 334 -0.20 4.24 -32.73
C VAL A 334 -0.99 5.52 -32.45
N HIS A 335 -0.89 6.03 -31.22
CA HIS A 335 -1.56 7.26 -30.82
C HIS A 335 -1.15 8.40 -31.75
N GLY A 336 -2.13 9.19 -32.23
CA GLY A 336 -2.04 10.21 -33.27
C GLY A 336 -1.05 11.38 -33.06
N TYR A 337 -0.06 11.25 -32.18
CA TYR A 337 1.17 12.06 -32.24
C TYR A 337 1.91 11.89 -33.58
N HIS A 338 1.54 10.90 -34.40
CA HIS A 338 2.07 10.65 -35.74
C HIS A 338 1.02 10.90 -36.84
N ARG A 339 0.33 12.05 -36.86
CA ARG A 339 -0.22 12.56 -38.13
C ARG A 339 0.92 12.46 -39.15
N LYS A 340 0.75 11.69 -40.25
CA LYS A 340 1.77 11.51 -41.28
C LYS A 340 2.26 12.89 -41.74
N TRP A 341 3.57 13.08 -41.86
CA TRP A 341 4.12 14.32 -42.38
C TRP A 341 3.78 14.40 -43.86
N THR A 342 3.11 15.48 -44.25
CA THR A 342 2.82 15.77 -45.66
C THR A 342 4.04 16.42 -46.31
N GLU A 343 4.16 16.27 -47.62
CA GLU A 343 5.28 16.84 -48.39
C GLU A 343 5.35 18.37 -48.22
N GLU A 344 4.20 19.04 -48.09
CA GLU A 344 4.12 20.47 -47.82
C GLU A 344 4.63 20.85 -46.42
N GLU A 345 4.32 20.06 -45.39
CA GLU A 345 4.83 20.28 -44.02
C GLU A 345 6.36 20.07 -43.96
N ILE A 346 6.88 19.07 -44.67
CA ILE A 346 8.32 18.80 -44.78
C ILE A 346 9.01 19.96 -45.51
N ARG A 347 8.44 20.41 -46.64
CA ARG A 347 8.94 21.54 -47.41
C ARG A 347 8.95 22.82 -46.57
N ALA A 348 7.85 23.14 -45.89
CA ALA A 348 7.76 24.30 -45.03
C ALA A 348 8.79 24.26 -43.89
N LEU A 349 9.05 23.08 -43.31
CA LEU A 349 10.07 22.92 -42.27
C LEU A 349 11.49 23.16 -42.80
N ARG A 350 11.81 22.69 -44.01
CA ARG A 350 13.11 22.93 -44.67
C ARG A 350 13.30 24.41 -45.02
N ILE A 351 12.32 25.02 -45.68
CA ILE A 351 12.37 26.45 -46.02
C ILE A 351 12.49 27.29 -44.74
N ALA A 352 11.73 26.95 -43.70
CA ALA A 352 11.87 27.63 -42.42
C ALA A 352 13.27 27.49 -41.80
N HIS A 353 13.91 26.32 -41.93
CA HIS A 353 15.29 26.12 -41.49
C HIS A 353 16.24 27.05 -42.25
N ASP A 354 16.16 27.12 -43.57
CA ASP A 354 17.13 27.83 -44.40
C ASP A 354 16.95 29.35 -44.33
N PHE A 355 15.70 29.83 -44.27
CA PHE A 355 15.36 31.25 -44.26
C PHE A 355 15.23 31.87 -42.85
N GLY A 356 15.67 31.16 -41.81
CA GLY A 356 15.77 31.76 -40.47
C GLY A 356 14.44 31.90 -39.71
N VAL A 357 13.38 31.18 -40.10
CA VAL A 357 12.08 31.20 -39.40
C VAL A 357 12.19 30.41 -38.08
N ALA A 358 11.55 30.92 -37.01
CA ALA A 358 11.59 30.27 -35.70
C ALA A 358 10.72 29.02 -35.65
N LEU A 359 11.24 27.92 -35.09
CA LEU A 359 10.53 26.62 -34.99
C LEU A 359 9.12 26.69 -34.36
N PRO A 360 8.86 27.51 -33.31
CA PRO A 360 7.51 27.69 -32.77
C PRO A 360 6.53 28.32 -33.78
N ASP A 361 7.01 29.21 -34.64
CA ASP A 361 6.19 29.88 -35.65
C ASP A 361 5.84 28.91 -36.78
N VAL A 362 6.78 28.04 -37.16
CA VAL A 362 6.52 26.91 -38.08
C VAL A 362 5.48 25.95 -37.51
N ALA A 363 5.61 25.60 -36.22
CA ALA A 363 4.68 24.72 -35.54
C ALA A 363 3.25 25.30 -35.52
N ALA A 364 3.12 26.61 -35.30
CA ALA A 364 1.85 27.32 -35.42
C ALA A 364 1.32 27.31 -36.87
N ALA A 365 2.18 27.58 -37.86
CA ALA A 365 1.82 27.64 -39.27
C ALA A 365 1.29 26.31 -39.83
N ILE A 366 1.88 25.18 -39.41
CA ILE A 366 1.45 23.82 -39.83
C ILE A 366 0.38 23.21 -38.91
N GLY A 367 -0.04 23.94 -37.87
CA GLY A 367 -1.04 23.46 -36.91
C GLY A 367 -0.61 22.23 -36.10
N ARG A 368 0.71 22.06 -35.84
CA ARG A 368 1.26 20.97 -35.02
C ARG A 368 1.80 21.50 -33.70
N LYS A 369 1.78 20.65 -32.66
CA LYS A 369 2.38 21.01 -31.37
C LYS A 369 3.90 21.08 -31.50
N TYR A 370 4.50 22.11 -30.90
CA TYR A 370 5.96 22.34 -30.90
C TYR A 370 6.81 21.08 -30.64
N PRO A 371 6.53 20.23 -29.62
CA PRO A 371 7.35 19.04 -29.36
C PRO A 371 7.40 18.03 -30.52
N ALA A 372 6.31 17.91 -31.30
CA ALA A 372 6.25 17.00 -32.44
C ALA A 372 7.13 17.52 -33.59
N VAL A 373 7.15 18.83 -33.82
CA VAL A 373 7.97 19.49 -34.84
C VAL A 373 9.45 19.44 -34.46
N HIS A 374 9.76 19.72 -33.19
CA HIS A 374 11.13 19.61 -32.65
C HIS A 374 11.72 18.22 -32.82
N LYS A 375 10.99 17.17 -32.40
CA LYS A 375 11.47 15.79 -32.49
C LYS A 375 11.68 15.34 -33.94
N TYR A 376 10.85 15.81 -34.87
CA TYR A 376 11.01 15.53 -36.29
C TYR A 376 12.23 16.26 -36.86
N ALA A 377 12.38 17.56 -36.57
CA ALA A 377 13.53 18.35 -37.00
C ALA A 377 14.86 17.77 -36.51
N GLU A 378 14.93 17.35 -35.24
CA GLU A 378 16.11 16.71 -34.65
C GLU A 378 16.46 15.37 -35.31
N LYS A 379 15.45 14.53 -35.59
CA LYS A 379 15.65 13.25 -36.30
C LYS A 379 16.15 13.43 -37.73
N HIS A 380 15.75 14.53 -38.38
CA HIS A 380 16.13 14.87 -39.76
C HIS A 380 17.28 15.89 -39.83
N GLU A 381 18.03 16.06 -38.74
CA GLU A 381 19.23 16.90 -38.65
C GLU A 381 19.02 18.41 -38.92
N LEU A 382 17.78 18.88 -38.93
CA LEU A 382 17.42 20.30 -39.07
C LEU A 382 17.51 21.01 -37.71
N ARG A 383 18.69 21.54 -37.38
CA ARG A 383 18.96 22.19 -36.08
C ARG A 383 18.53 23.67 -36.08
N PHE A 384 17.42 23.98 -35.42
CA PHE A 384 16.95 25.35 -35.25
C PHE A 384 17.67 26.05 -34.09
N SER A 385 18.43 27.10 -34.39
CA SER A 385 18.97 28.03 -33.40
C SER A 385 17.89 29.02 -32.88
N ARG A 386 18.21 29.76 -31.82
CA ARG A 386 17.32 30.79 -31.28
C ARG A 386 17.13 31.91 -32.32
N ARG A 387 15.93 31.98 -32.88
CA ARG A 387 15.53 32.95 -33.92
C ARG A 387 14.47 33.92 -33.40
N PRO A 388 14.44 35.17 -33.88
CA PRO A 388 13.45 36.14 -33.47
C PRO A 388 12.04 35.67 -33.88
N ARG A 389 11.08 35.78 -32.96
CA ARG A 389 9.67 35.48 -33.22
C ARG A 389 8.98 36.69 -33.83
N ARG A 390 8.08 36.45 -34.78
CA ARG A 390 7.19 37.51 -35.31
C ARG A 390 5.99 37.67 -34.37
N ALA A 391 5.51 38.91 -34.21
CA ALA A 391 4.33 39.20 -33.39
C ALA A 391 3.03 38.64 -34.00
N ALA A 392 2.97 38.56 -35.33
CA ALA A 392 1.95 37.83 -36.08
C ALA A 392 2.51 36.45 -36.48
N PRO A 393 1.77 35.35 -36.27
CA PRO A 393 2.23 34.02 -36.63
C PRO A 393 2.39 33.90 -38.15
N TRP A 394 3.44 33.20 -38.57
CA TRP A 394 3.60 32.84 -39.98
C TRP A 394 2.45 31.94 -40.43
N THR A 395 1.97 32.16 -41.65
CA THR A 395 1.08 31.23 -42.35
C THR A 395 1.90 30.22 -43.16
N LEU A 396 1.33 29.04 -43.42
CA LEU A 396 1.97 28.02 -44.24
C LEU A 396 2.31 28.56 -45.65
N ALA A 397 1.42 29.36 -46.23
CA ALA A 397 1.61 29.96 -47.54
C ALA A 397 2.78 30.98 -47.55
N GLU A 398 2.92 31.81 -46.51
CA GLU A 398 4.04 32.75 -46.39
C GLU A 398 5.38 32.03 -46.27
N ILE A 399 5.45 30.93 -45.52
CA ILE A 399 6.68 30.14 -45.37
C ILE A 399 7.06 29.51 -46.72
N ILE A 400 6.11 28.91 -47.43
CA ILE A 400 6.38 28.29 -48.74
C ILE A 400 6.83 29.34 -49.77
N ALA A 401 6.26 30.55 -49.73
CA ALA A 401 6.61 31.64 -50.65
C ALA A 401 8.03 32.21 -50.45
N LEU A 402 8.74 31.85 -49.37
CA LEU A 402 10.14 32.25 -49.17
C LEU A 402 11.11 31.59 -50.16
N ASP A 403 10.77 30.42 -50.70
CA ASP A 403 11.51 29.76 -51.79
C ASP A 403 10.60 29.54 -53.01
N PRO A 404 10.39 30.58 -53.84
CA PRO A 404 9.52 30.49 -55.02
C PRO A 404 10.13 29.67 -56.18
N SER A 405 11.43 29.34 -56.12
CA SER A 405 12.19 28.70 -57.19
C SER A 405 12.57 27.23 -56.91
N GLY A 406 12.42 26.75 -55.67
CA GLY A 406 12.77 25.37 -55.29
C GLY A 406 14.26 25.05 -55.39
N THR A 407 15.11 26.08 -55.48
CA THR A 407 16.54 25.99 -55.78
C THR A 407 17.43 25.97 -54.53
N GLY A 408 16.86 26.04 -53.33
CA GLY A 408 17.58 25.94 -52.06
C GLY A 408 17.81 24.51 -51.55
N VAL A 409 17.58 23.48 -52.37
CA VAL A 409 17.74 22.08 -51.99
C VAL A 409 19.21 21.68 -52.11
N THR A 410 20.00 21.81 -51.05
CA THR A 410 21.19 20.96 -50.92
C THR A 410 20.71 19.53 -50.62
N ASP A 411 20.65 18.70 -51.66
CA ASP A 411 20.38 17.27 -51.57
C ASP A 411 21.54 16.55 -50.88
N HIS A 412 21.51 16.50 -49.55
CA HIS A 412 22.35 15.59 -48.78
C HIS A 412 21.58 14.96 -47.63
N VAL A 413 20.53 14.18 -47.92
CA VAL A 413 20.11 13.06 -47.06
C VAL A 413 19.50 11.97 -47.95
N ALA A 414 20.23 10.89 -48.15
CA ALA A 414 19.66 9.66 -48.71
C ALA A 414 18.56 9.16 -47.77
N ILE A 415 17.38 8.88 -48.32
CA ILE A 415 16.29 8.19 -47.62
C ILE A 415 16.78 6.75 -47.35
N PRO A 416 17.01 6.32 -46.09
CA PRO A 416 17.31 4.91 -45.83
C PRO A 416 16.03 4.12 -46.11
N GLY A 417 16.18 3.14 -46.99
CA GLY A 417 15.11 2.33 -47.53
C GLY A 417 14.24 1.65 -46.48
N THR A 418 13.00 1.40 -46.92
CA THR A 418 12.14 0.27 -46.61
C THR A 418 12.78 -0.76 -45.69
N ILE A 419 12.29 -0.85 -44.45
CA ILE A 419 12.59 -1.98 -43.58
C ILE A 419 11.78 -3.15 -44.15
N ASP A 420 12.49 -4.12 -44.72
CA ASP A 420 11.97 -5.43 -45.09
C ASP A 420 11.35 -6.11 -43.86
N GLU A 421 10.08 -6.48 -44.00
CA GLU A 421 9.43 -7.50 -43.18
C GLU A 421 9.84 -8.88 -43.72
N GLU A 422 10.84 -9.51 -43.11
CA GLU A 422 11.11 -10.96 -43.09
C GLU A 422 12.29 -11.12 -42.10
N LYS A 423 12.28 -11.84 -40.97
CA LYS A 423 11.80 -13.18 -40.58
C LYS A 423 12.28 -13.39 -39.11
N PRO A 424 11.98 -14.50 -38.43
CA PRO A 424 10.79 -15.35 -38.41
C PRO A 424 9.97 -15.21 -37.11
#